data_AF-A0A1X7M8G5-F1
#
_entry.id   AF-A0A1X7M8G5-F1
#
_cell.length_a   1.000
_cell.length_b   1.000
_cell.length_c   1.000
_cell.angle_alpha   90.00
_cell.angle_beta   90.00
_cell.angle_gamma   90.00
#
_symmetry.space_group_name_H-M   'P 1'
#
loop_
_entity.id
_entity.type
_entity.pdbx_description
1 polymer ?
#
loop_
_entity_poly.entity_id
_entity_poly.type
_entity_poly.pdbx_seq_one_letter_code
_entity_poly.pdbx_strand_id
1 'polypeptide(L)'
;MENWVIQELKSLDVGDTRLEKRVKHVLSLLSRSPKESIPVSCRTWSETKAAYRCFSSDKISADKIMAPHKKNIIERTHAYSGEDERWFRRNMNALFPNAP
;
A
#
# COMPACT_ATOMS: atom_id res chain seq x y z
N MET A 1 13.63 -5.96 3.99
CA MET A 1 12.16 -5.90 3.87
C MET A 1 11.85 -4.91 2.77
N GLU A 2 11.30 -5.39 1.65
CA GLU A 2 10.79 -4.50 0.64
C GLU A 2 9.76 -3.58 1.31
N ASN A 3 9.87 -2.28 1.07
CA ASN A 3 9.04 -1.32 1.78
C ASN A 3 7.62 -1.41 1.20
N TRP A 4 6.76 -2.21 1.85
CA TRP A 4 5.40 -2.50 1.42
C TRP A 4 4.62 -1.21 1.10
N VAL A 5 4.88 -0.13 1.83
CA VAL A 5 4.29 1.19 1.59
C VAL A 5 4.63 1.74 0.21
N ILE A 6 5.86 1.53 -0.28
CA ILE A 6 6.28 1.98 -1.62
C ILE A 6 5.51 1.25 -2.70
N GLN A 7 5.28 -0.06 -2.52
CA GLN A 7 4.46 -0.84 -3.44
C GLN A 7 3.00 -0.42 -3.36
N GLU A 8 2.47 -0.26 -2.15
CA GLU A 8 1.08 0.15 -1.92
C GLU A 8 0.74 1.53 -2.50
N LEU A 9 1.74 2.41 -2.58
CA LEU A 9 1.59 3.76 -3.11
C LEU A 9 2.27 3.94 -4.48
N LYS A 10 2.57 2.85 -5.20
CA LYS A 10 3.29 2.92 -6.48
C LYS A 10 2.56 3.80 -7.50
N SER A 11 1.23 3.74 -7.53
CA SER A 11 0.37 4.51 -8.42
C SER A 11 -0.14 5.83 -7.82
N LEU A 12 0.40 6.27 -6.68
CA LEU A 12 0.08 7.58 -6.12
C LEU A 12 0.59 8.68 -7.05
N ASP A 13 -0.32 9.52 -7.53
CA ASP A 13 -0.04 10.75 -8.26
C ASP A 13 -0.78 11.90 -7.58
N VAL A 14 -0.02 12.88 -7.08
CA VAL A 14 -0.57 14.12 -6.52
C VAL A 14 -0.05 15.38 -7.23
N GLY A 15 0.56 15.21 -8.41
CA GLY A 15 1.15 16.30 -9.18
C GLY A 15 2.34 16.99 -8.50
N ASP A 16 2.97 16.36 -7.50
CA ASP A 16 4.23 16.81 -6.90
C ASP A 16 5.04 15.61 -6.40
N THR A 17 6.06 15.23 -7.18
CA THR A 17 6.93 14.09 -6.88
C THR A 17 7.73 14.24 -5.59
N ARG A 18 7.99 15.46 -5.11
CA ARG A 18 8.65 15.67 -3.80
C ARG A 18 7.68 15.32 -2.68
N LEU A 19 6.41 15.65 -2.84
CA LEU A 19 5.35 15.35 -1.88
C LEU A 19 5.04 13.84 -1.87
N GLU A 20 5.01 13.18 -3.02
CA GLU A 20 4.89 11.72 -3.12
C GLU A 20 6.01 10.99 -2.39
N LYS A 21 7.27 11.39 -2.63
CA LYS A 21 8.43 10.84 -1.92
C LYS A 21 8.29 11.04 -0.41
N ARG A 22 7.84 12.22 0.01
CA ARG A 22 7.69 12.55 1.43
C ARG A 22 6.58 11.73 2.10
N VAL A 23 5.39 11.63 1.51
CA VAL A 23 4.29 10.87 2.12
C VAL A 23 4.62 9.37 2.18
N LYS A 24 5.26 8.83 1.13
CA LYS A 24 5.80 7.47 1.11
C LYS A 24 6.78 7.25 2.28
N HIS A 25 7.73 8.17 2.45
CA HIS A 25 8.71 8.09 3.54
C HIS A 25 8.04 8.15 4.92
N VAL A 26 7.15 9.11 5.16
CA VAL A 26 6.45 9.27 6.45
C VAL A 26 5.60 8.04 6.78
N LEU A 27 4.83 7.53 5.83
CA LEU A 27 4.02 6.31 6.04
C LEU A 27 4.88 5.08 6.29
N SER A 28 6.09 5.01 5.71
CA SER A 28 7.05 3.94 5.99
C SER A 28 7.63 4.01 7.41
N LEU A 29 7.73 5.20 7.99
CA LEU A 29 8.11 5.37 9.39
C LEU A 29 6.96 4.94 10.30
N LEU A 30 5.76 5.45 10.04
CA LEU A 30 4.55 5.14 10.81
C LEU A 30 4.18 3.65 10.75
N SER A 31 4.44 2.97 9.62
CA SER A 31 4.15 1.54 9.49
C SER A 31 4.96 0.64 10.43
N ARG A 32 6.07 1.14 11.00
CA ARG A 32 6.90 0.36 11.92
C ARG A 32 6.27 0.23 13.30
N SER A 33 5.54 1.25 13.74
CA SER A 33 4.76 1.23 14.98
C SER A 33 3.53 2.12 14.83
N PRO A 34 2.42 1.59 14.29
CA PRO A 34 1.23 2.39 13.97
C PRO A 34 0.56 3.09 15.16
N LYS A 35 0.91 2.70 16.39
CA LYS A 35 0.40 3.31 17.63
C LYS A 35 1.17 4.55 18.05
N GLU A 36 2.37 4.74 17.50
CA GLU A 36 3.22 5.88 17.86
C GLU A 36 2.76 7.16 17.19
N SER A 37 2.99 8.27 17.88
CA SER A 37 2.76 9.59 17.31
C SER A 37 3.76 9.91 16.19
N ILE A 38 3.43 10.90 15.34
CA ILE A 38 4.34 11.38 14.28
C ILE A 38 5.70 11.81 14.87
N PRO A 39 5.78 12.62 15.94
CA PRO A 39 7.06 13.02 16.52
C PRO A 39 7.90 11.85 17.05
N VAL A 40 7.27 10.81 17.62
CA VAL A 40 7.98 9.62 18.11
C VAL A 40 8.49 8.75 16.97
N SER A 41 7.75 8.70 15.86
CA SER A 41 8.12 7.90 14.69
C SER A 41 9.23 8.56 13.85
N CYS A 42 9.36 9.88 13.88
CA CYS A 42 10.40 10.65 13.20
C CYS A 42 11.70 10.68 14.04
N ARG A 43 12.85 10.62 13.37
CA ARG A 43 14.17 10.57 14.05
C ARG A 43 14.73 11.95 14.36
N THR A 44 14.25 12.96 13.64
CA THR A 44 14.74 14.33 13.75
C THR A 44 13.59 15.34 13.78
N TRP A 45 13.90 16.53 14.30
CA TRP A 45 12.93 17.64 14.29
C TRP A 45 12.59 18.13 12.87
N SER A 46 13.57 18.09 11.96
CA SER A 46 13.35 18.42 10.55
C SER A 46 12.39 17.43 9.88
N GLU A 47 12.53 16.12 10.13
CA GLU A 47 11.59 15.10 9.66
C GLU A 47 10.19 15.31 10.24
N THR A 48 10.08 15.58 11.54
CA THR A 48 8.79 15.83 12.20
C THR A 48 8.05 17.01 11.55
N LYS A 49 8.75 18.13 11.34
CA LYS A 49 8.19 19.30 10.63
C LYS A 49 7.81 18.98 9.19
N ALA A 50 8.63 18.19 8.49
CA ALA A 50 8.34 17.78 7.13
C ALA A 50 7.08 16.91 7.05
N ALA A 51 6.87 16.01 8.01
CA ALA A 51 5.68 15.18 8.10
C ALA A 51 4.42 16.01 8.29
N TYR A 52 4.41 16.94 9.25
CA TYR A 52 3.25 17.84 9.44
C TYR A 52 2.96 18.69 8.22
N ARG A 53 4.00 19.28 7.58
CA ARG A 53 3.83 20.05 6.33
C ARG A 53 3.33 19.19 5.16
N CYS A 54 3.67 17.91 5.15
CA CYS A 54 3.19 16.97 4.14
C CYS A 54 1.68 16.77 4.29
N PHE A 55 1.22 16.48 5.50
CA PHE A 55 -0.21 16.25 5.77
C PHE A 55 -1.05 17.53 5.79
N SER A 56 -0.43 18.70 5.96
CA SER A 56 -1.12 19.99 5.83
C SER A 56 -1.23 20.49 4.39
N SER A 57 -0.70 19.77 3.39
CA SER A 57 -0.83 20.17 1.99
C SER A 57 -2.21 19.78 1.46
N ASP A 58 -2.87 20.73 0.80
CA ASP A 58 -4.10 20.55 -0.01
C ASP A 58 -4.00 19.43 -1.06
N LYS A 59 -2.79 19.16 -1.56
CA LYS A 59 -2.52 18.08 -2.51
C LYS A 59 -2.60 16.69 -1.86
N ILE A 60 -2.49 16.57 -0.54
CA ILE A 60 -2.53 15.30 0.19
C ILE A 60 -3.86 15.17 0.95
N SER A 61 -4.53 14.05 0.76
CA SER A 61 -5.71 13.67 1.53
C SER A 61 -5.69 12.17 1.81
N ALA A 62 -6.46 11.74 2.81
CA ALA A 62 -6.63 10.33 3.11
C ALA A 62 -7.14 9.55 1.89
N ASP A 63 -8.10 10.10 1.14
CA ASP A 63 -8.63 9.47 -0.07
C ASP A 63 -7.58 9.29 -1.16
N LYS A 64 -6.74 10.31 -1.39
CA LYS A 64 -5.65 10.22 -2.38
C LYS A 64 -4.61 9.18 -1.99
N ILE A 65 -4.29 9.05 -0.70
CA ILE A 65 -3.38 8.02 -0.19
C ILE A 65 -4.02 6.62 -0.31
N MET A 66 -5.32 6.52 -0.04
CA MET A 66 -6.04 5.25 0.00
C MET A 66 -6.37 4.71 -1.41
N ALA A 67 -6.53 5.57 -2.41
CA ALA A 67 -6.83 5.17 -3.78
C ALA A 67 -5.84 4.14 -4.38
N PRO A 68 -4.51 4.37 -4.37
CA PRO A 68 -3.55 3.39 -4.88
C PRO A 68 -3.51 2.10 -4.04
N HIS A 69 -3.73 2.19 -2.72
CA HIS A 69 -3.80 1.02 -1.85
C HIS A 69 -4.99 0.11 -2.20
N LYS A 70 -6.18 0.70 -2.36
CA LYS A 70 -7.40 -0.02 -2.80
C LYS A 70 -7.19 -0.68 -4.15
N LYS A 71 -6.57 0.03 -5.10
CA LYS A 71 -6.24 -0.52 -6.42
C LYS A 71 -5.39 -1.78 -6.30
N ASN A 72 -4.33 -1.74 -5.49
CA ASN A 72 -3.46 -2.89 -5.30
C ASN A 72 -4.14 -4.06 -4.58
N ILE A 73 -5.06 -3.80 -3.65
CA ILE A 73 -5.89 -4.87 -3.04
C ILE A 73 -6.70 -5.56 -4.12
N ILE A 74 -7.41 -4.80 -4.96
CA ILE A 74 -8.23 -5.33 -6.05
C ILE A 74 -7.37 -6.16 -7.02
N GLU A 75 -6.21 -5.64 -7.43
CA GLU A 75 -5.27 -6.35 -8.30
C GLU A 75 -4.81 -7.68 -7.70
N ARG A 76 -4.46 -7.71 -6.41
CA ARG A 76 -4.10 -8.96 -5.72
C ARG A 76 -5.26 -9.94 -5.65
N THR A 77 -6.46 -9.47 -5.32
CA THR A 77 -7.65 -10.34 -5.25
C THR A 77 -7.93 -11.01 -6.60
N HIS A 78 -7.83 -10.27 -7.71
CA HIS A 78 -7.99 -10.84 -9.04
C HIS A 78 -6.88 -11.82 -9.44
N ALA A 79 -5.64 -11.55 -9.01
CA ALA A 79 -4.52 -12.47 -9.24
C ALA A 79 -4.76 -13.82 -8.55
N TYR A 80 -5.16 -13.80 -7.27
CA TYR A 80 -5.47 -14.99 -6.50
C TYR A 80 -6.67 -15.77 -7.07
N SER A 81 -7.78 -15.10 -7.38
CA SER A 81 -8.95 -15.78 -7.94
C SER A 81 -8.63 -16.49 -9.27
N GLY A 82 -7.80 -15.86 -10.11
CA GLY A 82 -7.36 -16.47 -11.37
C GLY A 82 -6.39 -17.64 -11.16
N GLU A 83 -5.55 -17.61 -10.12
CA GLU A 83 -4.66 -18.73 -9.77
C GLU A 83 -5.45 -19.93 -9.23
N ASP A 84 -6.40 -19.69 -8.33
CA ASP A 84 -7.27 -20.73 -7.77
C ASP A 84 -8.12 -21.39 -8.85
N GLU A 85 -8.69 -20.61 -9.78
CA GLU A 85 -9.42 -21.17 -10.93
C GLU A 85 -8.52 -22.03 -11.83
N ARG A 86 -7.29 -21.58 -12.11
CA ARG A 86 -6.34 -22.33 -12.94
C ARG A 86 -5.89 -23.62 -12.25
N TRP A 87 -5.59 -23.55 -10.95
CA TRP A 87 -5.25 -24.71 -10.14
C TRP A 87 -6.41 -25.70 -10.09
N PHE A 88 -7.61 -25.22 -9.78
CA PHE A 88 -8.81 -26.05 -9.71
C PHE A 88 -9.06 -26.76 -11.04
N ARG A 89 -9.03 -26.05 -12.18
CA ARG A 89 -9.18 -26.64 -13.51
C ARG A 89 -8.12 -27.70 -13.81
N ARG A 90 -6.86 -27.46 -13.44
CA ARG A 90 -5.75 -28.39 -13.69
C ARG A 90 -5.85 -29.66 -12.86
N ASN A 91 -6.41 -29.56 -11.65
CA ASN A 91 -6.44 -30.64 -10.67
C ASN A 91 -7.85 -31.26 -10.50
N MET A 92 -8.85 -30.79 -11.23
CA MET A 92 -10.25 -31.20 -11.10
C MET A 92 -10.44 -32.72 -11.22
N ASN A 93 -9.82 -33.35 -12.23
CA ASN A 93 -9.91 -34.80 -12.45
C ASN A 93 -9.24 -35.63 -11.34
N ALA A 94 -8.23 -35.09 -10.66
CA ALA A 94 -7.55 -35.76 -9.55
C ALA A 94 -8.33 -35.64 -8.23
N LEU A 95 -9.05 -34.53 -8.04
CA LEU A 95 -9.87 -34.29 -6.85
C LEU A 95 -11.23 -34.98 -6.93
N PHE A 96 -11.79 -35.11 -8.14
CA PHE A 96 -13.08 -35.74 -8.40
C PHE A 96 -12.98 -36.79 -9.52
N PRO A 97 -12.30 -37.92 -9.27
CA PRO A 97 -12.05 -38.93 -10.30
C PRO A 97 -13.32 -39.61 -10.84
N ASN A 98 -14.45 -39.50 -10.13
CA ASN A 98 -15.75 -40.05 -10.52
C ASN A 98 -16.86 -38.99 -10.55
N ALA A 99 -16.53 -37.73 -10.84
CA ALA A 99 -17.56 -36.73 -11.14
C ALA A 99 -18.45 -37.25 -12.31
N PRO A 100 -19.78 -37.10 -12.24
CA PRO A 100 -20.71 -37.67 -13.21
C PRO A 100 -20.50 -37.15 -14.64
#